data_AF-A0A6B0VC48-F1
#
_entry.id   AF-A0A6B0VC48-F1
#
_cell.length_a   1.000
_cell.length_b   1.000
_cell.length_c   1.000
_cell.angle_alpha   90.00
_cell.angle_beta   90.00
_cell.angle_gamma   90.00
#
_symmetry.space_group_name_H-M   'P 1'
#
loop_
_entity.id
_entity.type
_entity.pdbx_description
1 polymer ?
#
loop_
_entity_poly.entity_id
_entity_poly.type
_entity_poly.pdbx_seq_one_letter_code
_entity_poly.pdbx_strand_id
1 'polypeptide(L)'
;LHGSLSLFLTSCVGRSQEQEICKIYIIQGIDFYTLLKVTEESNRQRGLFGLVGYYLKMSNRQLLILQCFILPRNKMGGGDHAQVEATFFRVADLSDIPDWRPMLFQEPIVAHRACVLCGVVYRKAVRLPCLHTLCIKCHALCVEKGGECPVDQQPFCEDDVERLEASLNYILKRKVACWNAPSGCSFVGPAASLLDHYKECDFNVVPCCLCHSSVLQSNILEHLKSDCSICQATGEPTNTPATQDLEDVSRACLEMKTAIGKISEDLLSLQTSLNQCSEDVRVEGARCKAQLEAETSRLTEQLKNHSTVCIAQVTEAMQVVVQAATADYKEHVSNELRLLSHCRPKRVHWYIEGWADLKKQVPESGYKSLNGPKSNMYGYSVSQHVELERKGDDVHVGCFLQIHQGKQDLQLEWPFCKVFTVGFIHPEDQSKVISVRENPGECEDGDKVCFLRPKGQGTYPYGTVTLSTAEKLEKDGFIESDTLHAFLEIEP
;
A
#
# COMPACT_ATOMS: atom_id res chain seq x y z
N LEU A 1 -16.12 35.69 -16.62
CA LEU A 1 -15.69 35.92 -18.02
C LEU A 1 -15.06 34.63 -18.53
N HIS A 2 -15.74 34.04 -19.52
CA HIS A 2 -15.36 32.92 -20.38
C HIS A 2 -14.60 31.72 -19.78
N GLY A 3 -15.35 30.69 -19.40
CA GLY A 3 -14.90 29.30 -19.43
C GLY A 3 -15.93 28.50 -20.22
N SER A 4 -15.66 28.28 -21.50
CA SER A 4 -16.44 27.41 -22.38
C SER A 4 -16.51 26.00 -21.79
N LEU A 5 -17.71 25.50 -21.50
CA LEU A 5 -17.94 24.07 -21.21
C LEU A 5 -17.68 23.27 -22.49
N SER A 6 -16.63 22.45 -22.50
CA SER A 6 -16.45 21.37 -23.46
C SER A 6 -17.13 20.12 -22.91
N LEU A 7 -18.26 19.71 -23.49
CA LEU A 7 -18.81 18.37 -23.26
C LEU A 7 -17.98 17.37 -24.07
N PHE A 8 -17.46 16.33 -23.40
CA PHE A 8 -16.91 15.15 -24.07
C PHE A 8 -18.00 14.09 -24.13
N LEU A 9 -18.51 13.79 -25.32
CA LEU A 9 -19.38 12.63 -25.58
C LEU A 9 -18.50 11.50 -26.11
N THR A 10 -18.27 10.47 -25.30
CA THR A 10 -17.77 9.17 -25.77
C THR A 10 -18.94 8.20 -25.85
N SER A 11 -19.28 7.74 -27.04
CA SER A 11 -20.16 6.57 -27.21
C SER A 11 -19.30 5.33 -27.43
N CYS A 12 -19.24 4.43 -26.46
CA CYS A 12 -18.75 3.07 -26.70
C CYS A 12 -19.95 2.21 -27.15
N VAL A 13 -19.94 1.74 -28.38
CA VAL A 13 -20.90 0.72 -28.87
C VAL A 13 -20.20 -0.64 -28.75
N GLY A 14 -20.92 -1.65 -28.26
CA GLY A 14 -20.34 -2.87 -27.68
C GLY A 14 -19.48 -3.76 -28.60
N ARG A 15 -18.65 -4.57 -27.90
CA ARG A 15 -17.75 -5.68 -28.29
C ARG A 15 -17.72 -6.12 -29.77
N SER A 16 -16.54 -5.98 -30.38
CA SER A 16 -15.80 -7.08 -31.03
C SER A 16 -14.31 -6.74 -31.10
N GLN A 17 -13.46 -7.77 -31.25
CA GLN A 17 -12.00 -7.68 -31.33
C GLN A 17 -11.50 -6.68 -32.40
N GLU A 18 -10.33 -6.10 -32.12
CA GLU A 18 -9.47 -5.23 -32.96
C GLU A 18 -9.78 -3.72 -33.01
N GLN A 19 -8.83 -2.95 -32.43
CA GLN A 19 -8.56 -1.50 -32.53
C GLN A 19 -9.75 -0.53 -32.75
N GLU A 20 -10.13 0.22 -31.71
CA GLU A 20 -10.97 1.42 -31.86
C GLU A 20 -10.14 2.71 -31.89
N ILE A 21 -10.28 3.45 -33.00
CA ILE A 21 -9.86 4.85 -33.17
C ILE A 21 -11.01 5.75 -32.68
N CYS A 22 -10.78 6.53 -31.62
CA CYS A 22 -11.76 7.52 -31.15
C CYS A 22 -11.82 8.74 -32.10
N LYS A 23 -13.02 9.07 -32.62
CA LYS A 23 -13.31 10.39 -33.21
C LYS A 23 -14.06 11.26 -32.20
N ILE A 24 -13.53 12.45 -31.93
CA ILE A 24 -14.13 13.45 -31.04
C ILE A 24 -14.86 14.48 -31.90
N TYR A 25 -16.14 14.72 -31.61
CA TYR A 25 -16.88 15.88 -32.15
C TYR A 25 -17.10 16.90 -31.03
N ILE A 26 -16.80 18.16 -31.31
CA ILE A 26 -17.00 19.29 -30.40
C ILE A 26 -18.23 20.05 -30.89
N ILE A 27 -19.29 20.11 -30.08
CA ILE A 27 -20.45 20.98 -30.35
C ILE A 27 -20.62 21.92 -29.16
N GLN A 28 -20.56 23.23 -29.41
CA GLN A 28 -20.73 24.28 -28.42
C GLN A 28 -22.15 24.88 -28.49
N GLY A 29 -22.81 24.96 -27.33
CA GLY A 29 -23.92 25.88 -27.06
C GLY A 29 -25.30 25.46 -27.55
N ILE A 30 -26.07 24.73 -26.74
CA ILE A 30 -27.54 24.61 -26.88
C ILE A 30 -28.20 24.68 -25.49
N ASP A 31 -29.32 25.42 -25.42
CA ASP A 31 -30.10 25.71 -24.22
C ASP A 31 -30.96 24.50 -23.74
N PHE A 32 -31.14 24.38 -22.42
CA PHE A 32 -31.62 23.17 -21.70
C PHE A 32 -33.02 22.69 -22.14
N TYR A 33 -33.86 23.60 -22.63
CA TYR A 33 -35.22 23.31 -23.10
C TYR A 33 -35.25 22.58 -24.45
N THR A 34 -34.19 22.69 -25.25
CA THR A 34 -34.14 22.08 -26.60
C THR A 34 -33.77 20.59 -26.52
N LEU A 35 -33.01 20.18 -25.48
CA LEU A 35 -32.59 18.80 -25.28
C LEU A 35 -33.75 17.85 -24.92
N LEU A 36 -34.74 18.37 -24.18
CA LEU A 36 -35.95 17.64 -23.78
C LEU A 36 -36.89 17.35 -24.96
N LYS A 37 -37.00 18.27 -25.94
CA LYS A 37 -37.89 18.07 -27.10
C LYS A 37 -37.34 17.06 -28.11
N VAL A 38 -36.04 17.06 -28.36
CA VAL A 38 -35.41 16.12 -29.32
C VAL A 38 -35.50 14.67 -28.84
N THR A 39 -35.55 14.44 -27.52
CA THR A 39 -35.65 13.11 -26.91
C THR A 39 -37.09 12.58 -26.80
N GLU A 40 -38.09 13.46 -26.66
CA GLU A 40 -39.51 13.05 -26.74
C GLU A 40 -39.90 12.59 -28.17
N GLU A 41 -39.43 13.27 -29.21
CA GLU A 41 -39.73 12.87 -30.61
C GLU A 41 -39.04 11.57 -31.01
N SER A 42 -37.83 11.29 -30.51
CA SER A 42 -37.12 10.04 -30.81
C SER A 42 -37.70 8.81 -30.08
N ASN A 43 -38.27 8.99 -28.88
CA ASN A 43 -38.85 7.88 -28.11
C ASN A 43 -40.26 7.49 -28.57
N ARG A 44 -41.01 8.42 -29.19
CA ARG A 44 -42.33 8.13 -29.75
C ARG A 44 -42.29 7.24 -30.99
N GLN A 45 -41.15 7.21 -31.70
CA GLN A 45 -40.97 6.40 -32.92
C GLN A 45 -40.43 4.97 -32.66
N ARG A 46 -39.96 4.62 -31.45
CA ARG A 46 -39.20 3.36 -31.23
C ARG A 46 -39.73 2.39 -30.17
N GLY A 47 -40.86 2.66 -29.51
CA GLY A 47 -41.60 1.64 -28.75
C GLY A 47 -40.81 0.85 -27.69
N LEU A 48 -39.86 1.48 -26.99
CA LEU A 48 -39.07 0.87 -25.92
C LEU A 48 -39.49 1.44 -24.56
N PHE A 49 -40.14 0.63 -23.73
CA PHE A 49 -40.29 0.89 -22.30
C PHE A 49 -39.09 0.31 -21.56
N GLY A 50 -38.09 1.15 -21.29
CA GLY A 50 -36.93 0.81 -20.47
C GLY A 50 -36.54 2.01 -19.61
N LEU A 51 -36.37 1.79 -18.31
CA LEU A 51 -35.87 2.77 -17.34
C LEU A 51 -34.46 3.23 -17.75
N VAL A 52 -34.34 4.50 -18.18
CA VAL A 52 -33.06 5.17 -18.37
C VAL A 52 -32.86 6.14 -17.20
N GLY A 53 -31.90 5.83 -16.32
CA GLY A 53 -31.45 6.75 -15.27
C GLY A 53 -30.54 7.82 -15.87
N TYR A 54 -30.84 9.10 -15.65
CA TYR A 54 -29.99 10.22 -16.07
C TYR A 54 -28.89 10.47 -15.03
N TYR A 55 -27.63 10.61 -15.49
CA TYR A 55 -26.50 11.05 -14.65
C TYR A 55 -26.24 12.55 -14.86
N LEU A 56 -26.32 13.33 -13.78
CA LEU A 56 -25.78 14.69 -13.71
C LEU A 56 -24.72 14.73 -12.62
N LYS A 57 -23.45 14.83 -13.02
CA LYS A 57 -22.32 14.97 -12.10
C LYS A 57 -22.19 16.44 -11.69
N MET A 58 -22.86 16.84 -10.61
CA MET A 58 -22.59 18.12 -9.97
C MET A 58 -21.41 17.97 -9.00
N SER A 59 -20.40 18.81 -9.19
CA SER A 59 -19.26 18.93 -8.28
C SER A 59 -19.75 19.34 -6.89
N ASN A 60 -19.57 18.45 -5.91
CA ASN A 60 -19.77 18.66 -4.47
C ASN A 60 -21.20 18.99 -3.99
N ARG A 61 -22.04 17.94 -3.86
CA ARG A 61 -22.85 17.56 -2.66
C ARG A 61 -23.93 16.56 -3.06
N GLN A 62 -24.04 15.48 -2.27
CA GLN A 62 -25.09 14.43 -2.20
C GLN A 62 -25.98 14.22 -3.45
N LEU A 63 -25.76 13.08 -4.15
CA LEU A 63 -26.75 12.52 -5.06
C LEU A 63 -27.93 11.95 -4.25
N LEU A 64 -29.14 12.46 -4.50
CA LEU A 64 -30.40 11.80 -4.15
C LEU A 64 -30.80 10.90 -5.32
N ILE A 65 -30.70 9.58 -5.13
CA ILE A 65 -31.32 8.60 -6.02
C ILE A 65 -32.54 8.06 -5.27
N LEU A 66 -33.74 8.34 -5.79
CA LEU A 66 -34.93 7.58 -5.45
C LEU A 66 -34.82 6.23 -6.16
N GLN A 67 -34.37 5.21 -5.44
CA GLN A 67 -34.58 3.82 -5.84
C GLN A 67 -35.69 3.25 -4.94
N CYS A 68 -36.83 2.91 -5.56
CA CYS A 68 -37.89 2.15 -4.91
C CYS A 68 -37.37 0.75 -4.59
N PHE A 69 -37.13 0.46 -3.31
CA PHE A 69 -36.88 -0.90 -2.84
C PHE A 69 -38.22 -1.60 -2.55
N ILE A 70 -38.49 -2.68 -3.28
CA ILE A 70 -39.50 -3.67 -2.89
C ILE A 70 -38.81 -4.64 -1.92
N LEU A 71 -39.08 -4.52 -0.62
CA LEU A 71 -38.74 -5.54 0.37
C LEU A 71 -39.82 -6.64 0.40
N PRO A 72 -39.50 -7.88 0.81
CA PRO A 72 -40.48 -8.98 0.83
C PRO A 72 -41.63 -8.69 1.79
N ARG A 73 -42.85 -8.74 1.27
CA ARG A 73 -44.12 -8.58 2.00
C ARG A 73 -44.36 -9.74 2.97
N ASN A 74 -44.56 -9.44 4.25
CA ASN A 74 -45.33 -10.33 5.13
C ASN A 74 -46.81 -10.13 4.82
N LYS A 75 -47.41 -11.02 4.03
CA LYS A 75 -48.86 -11.04 3.78
C LYS A 75 -49.59 -11.51 5.05
N MET A 76 -50.41 -10.65 5.63
CA MET A 76 -51.73 -11.05 6.15
C MET A 76 -52.78 -10.32 5.32
N GLY A 77 -53.81 -11.04 4.90
CA GLY A 77 -54.58 -10.72 3.70
C GLY A 77 -55.65 -9.64 3.83
N GLY A 78 -56.02 -9.10 2.66
CA GLY A 78 -57.38 -8.68 2.30
C GLY A 78 -57.69 -7.18 2.34
N GLY A 79 -57.89 -6.57 1.16
CA GLY A 79 -58.69 -5.36 0.98
C GLY A 79 -58.03 -4.24 0.19
N ASP A 80 -58.53 -3.96 -1.02
CA ASP A 80 -58.11 -2.86 -1.91
C ASP A 80 -58.41 -1.49 -1.31
N HIS A 81 -57.40 -0.87 -0.69
CA HIS A 81 -57.16 0.57 -0.69
C HIS A 81 -55.65 0.76 -0.57
N ALA A 82 -55.03 1.51 -1.50
CA ALA A 82 -53.61 1.79 -1.49
C ALA A 82 -53.23 2.67 -0.27
N GLN A 83 -53.08 2.06 0.90
CA GLN A 83 -52.41 2.65 2.05
C GLN A 83 -50.90 2.58 1.80
N VAL A 84 -50.23 3.71 2.03
CA VAL A 84 -48.78 3.74 2.17
C VAL A 84 -48.44 2.90 3.41
N GLU A 85 -48.08 1.63 3.21
CA GLU A 85 -47.67 0.74 4.29
C GLU A 85 -46.46 1.36 5.01
N ALA A 86 -46.68 1.78 6.25
CA ALA A 86 -45.66 2.35 7.11
C ALA A 86 -44.61 1.26 7.45
N THR A 87 -43.41 1.35 6.86
CA THR A 87 -42.33 0.42 7.16
C THR A 87 -41.68 0.77 8.50
N PHE A 88 -41.83 -0.10 9.50
CA PHE A 88 -41.15 0.01 10.78
C PHE A 88 -39.74 -0.59 10.69
N PHE A 89 -38.75 0.13 11.20
CA PHE A 89 -37.37 -0.34 11.28
C PHE A 89 -36.99 -0.61 12.72
N ARG A 90 -36.31 -1.73 12.98
CA ARG A 90 -35.67 -1.95 14.29
C ARG A 90 -34.28 -1.32 14.27
N VAL A 91 -33.89 -0.70 15.37
CA VAL A 91 -32.54 -0.18 15.57
C VAL A 91 -31.84 -1.02 16.61
N ALA A 92 -30.61 -1.45 16.32
CA ALA A 92 -29.80 -2.25 17.22
C ALA A 92 -28.48 -1.53 17.59
N ASP A 93 -27.87 -1.97 18.70
CA ASP A 93 -26.66 -1.40 19.32
C ASP A 93 -26.90 -0.02 19.98
N LEU A 94 -28.10 0.17 20.56
CA LEU A 94 -28.41 1.30 21.43
C LEU A 94 -28.17 0.90 22.89
N SER A 95 -27.55 1.77 23.70
CA SER A 95 -27.22 1.49 25.11
C SER A 95 -28.42 1.42 26.05
N ASP A 96 -29.62 1.77 25.57
CA ASP A 96 -30.85 1.93 26.37
C ASP A 96 -32.06 1.24 25.70
N ILE A 97 -33.23 1.37 26.35
CA ILE A 97 -34.55 0.74 26.07
C ILE A 97 -35.05 0.73 24.60
N PRO A 98 -34.67 1.64 23.67
CA PRO A 98 -35.15 1.56 22.29
C PRO A 98 -34.52 0.42 21.46
N ASP A 99 -33.52 -0.28 22.00
CA ASP A 99 -32.85 -1.40 21.31
C ASP A 99 -33.88 -2.46 20.87
N TRP A 100 -33.83 -2.83 19.60
CA TRP A 100 -34.74 -3.77 18.93
C TRP A 100 -36.22 -3.39 18.85
N ARG A 101 -36.64 -2.23 19.37
CA ARG A 101 -38.04 -1.80 19.23
C ARG A 101 -38.33 -1.30 17.81
N PRO A 102 -39.46 -1.67 17.19
CA PRO A 102 -39.83 -1.17 15.87
C PRO A 102 -40.07 0.34 15.94
N MET A 103 -39.40 1.13 15.11
CA MET A 103 -39.57 2.58 15.04
C MET A 103 -40.02 2.95 13.64
N LEU A 104 -41.04 3.81 13.56
CA LEU A 104 -41.51 4.37 12.30
C LEU A 104 -40.77 5.68 12.03
N PHE A 105 -39.62 5.59 11.36
CA PHE A 105 -38.87 6.76 10.92
C PHE A 105 -39.63 7.49 9.81
N GLN A 106 -39.76 8.80 9.97
CA GLN A 106 -40.37 9.68 8.97
C GLN A 106 -39.39 10.11 7.88
N GLU A 107 -38.09 9.84 8.09
CA GLU A 107 -37.02 10.27 7.20
C GLU A 107 -36.50 9.07 6.37
N PRO A 108 -36.56 9.12 5.02
CA PRO A 108 -36.12 8.02 4.15
C PRO A 108 -34.64 7.64 4.31
N ILE A 109 -33.81 8.59 4.76
CA ILE A 109 -32.37 8.39 4.93
C ILE A 109 -32.02 7.30 5.95
N VAL A 110 -32.94 6.97 6.87
CA VAL A 110 -32.75 5.90 7.84
C VAL A 110 -33.03 4.53 7.21
N ALA A 111 -34.02 4.45 6.31
CA ALA A 111 -34.33 3.24 5.55
C ALA A 111 -33.15 2.81 4.67
N HIS A 112 -32.39 3.77 4.11
CA HIS A 112 -31.21 3.48 3.28
C HIS A 112 -30.03 2.87 4.07
N ARG A 113 -30.09 2.94 5.40
CA ARG A 113 -29.09 2.33 6.31
C ARG A 113 -29.55 1.00 6.88
N ALA A 114 -30.79 0.58 6.62
CA ALA A 114 -31.26 -0.73 7.02
C ALA A 114 -30.50 -1.81 6.25
N CYS A 115 -30.10 -2.86 6.95
CA CYS A 115 -29.54 -4.04 6.31
C CYS A 115 -30.61 -4.66 5.39
N VAL A 116 -30.30 -4.87 4.12
CA VAL A 116 -31.25 -5.47 3.16
C VAL A 116 -31.62 -6.92 3.51
N LEU A 117 -30.76 -7.63 4.26
CA LEU A 117 -31.01 -9.00 4.68
C LEU A 117 -31.89 -9.11 5.93
N CYS A 118 -31.59 -8.34 6.99
CA CYS A 118 -32.32 -8.47 8.26
C CYS A 118 -33.29 -7.32 8.55
N GLY A 119 -33.29 -6.26 7.73
CA GLY A 119 -34.14 -5.07 7.91
C GLY A 119 -33.77 -4.18 9.10
N VAL A 120 -32.73 -4.53 9.86
CA VAL A 120 -32.32 -3.79 11.06
C VAL A 120 -31.33 -2.69 10.71
N VAL A 121 -31.49 -1.52 11.33
CA VAL A 121 -30.57 -0.39 11.24
C VAL A 121 -29.53 -0.53 12.36
N TYR A 122 -28.28 -0.72 11.97
CA TYR A 122 -27.15 -0.77 12.90
C TYR A 122 -26.35 0.53 12.86
N ARG A 123 -25.61 0.80 13.93
CA ARG A 123 -24.64 1.91 13.95
C ARG A 123 -23.52 1.73 12.93
N LYS A 124 -23.12 0.49 12.71
CA LYS A 124 -22.08 0.11 11.74
C LYS A 124 -22.68 -0.80 10.68
N ALA A 125 -22.50 -0.41 9.42
CA ALA A 125 -22.96 -1.16 8.26
C ALA A 125 -21.92 -1.03 7.14
N VAL A 126 -22.11 -1.82 6.09
CA VAL A 126 -21.29 -1.84 4.89
C VAL A 126 -22.20 -1.59 3.70
N ARG A 127 -21.83 -0.68 2.81
CA ARG A 127 -22.48 -0.50 1.51
C ARG A 127 -21.62 -1.12 0.43
N LEU A 128 -22.21 -2.07 -0.29
CA LEU A 128 -21.59 -2.77 -1.40
C LEU A 128 -21.46 -1.85 -2.63
N PRO A 129 -20.61 -2.20 -3.62
CA PRO A 129 -20.52 -1.47 -4.89
C PRO A 129 -21.84 -1.36 -5.65
N CYS A 130 -22.71 -2.36 -5.52
CA CYS A 130 -24.08 -2.35 -6.07
C CYS A 130 -25.08 -1.50 -5.25
N LEU A 131 -24.60 -0.75 -4.25
CA LEU A 131 -25.36 0.16 -3.38
C LEU A 131 -26.29 -0.49 -2.35
N HIS A 132 -26.33 -1.82 -2.27
CA HIS A 132 -27.02 -2.52 -1.19
C HIS A 132 -26.27 -2.39 0.15
N THR A 133 -27.00 -2.10 1.22
CA THR A 133 -26.46 -1.96 2.58
C THR A 133 -26.63 -3.27 3.37
N LEU A 134 -25.56 -3.75 4.01
CA LEU A 134 -25.53 -4.91 4.89
C LEU A 134 -25.02 -4.53 6.28
N CYS A 135 -25.54 -5.14 7.35
CA CYS A 135 -24.90 -5.03 8.66
C CYS A 135 -23.61 -5.87 8.70
N ILE A 136 -22.74 -5.60 9.66
CA ILE A 136 -21.43 -6.30 9.76
C ILE A 136 -21.59 -7.82 9.81
N LYS A 137 -22.58 -8.32 10.57
CA LYS A 137 -22.85 -9.76 10.68
C LYS A 137 -23.31 -10.37 9.36
N CYS A 138 -24.24 -9.70 8.68
CA CYS A 138 -24.75 -10.15 7.38
C CYS A 138 -23.70 -10.04 6.27
N HIS A 139 -22.83 -9.02 6.32
CA HIS A 139 -21.70 -8.90 5.41
C HIS A 139 -20.72 -10.06 5.56
N ALA A 140 -20.31 -10.39 6.80
CA ALA A 140 -19.43 -11.52 7.07
C ALA A 140 -19.99 -12.85 6.52
N LEU A 141 -21.30 -13.08 6.68
CA LEU A 141 -21.97 -14.24 6.09
C LEU A 141 -21.96 -14.26 4.55
N CYS A 142 -21.99 -13.09 3.90
CA CYS A 142 -21.89 -13.02 2.43
C CYS A 142 -20.46 -13.29 1.95
N VAL A 143 -19.46 -12.79 2.69
CA VAL A 143 -18.04 -13.08 2.45
C VAL A 143 -17.76 -14.57 2.57
N GLU A 144 -18.21 -15.22 3.65
CA GLU A 144 -18.06 -16.67 3.85
C GLU A 144 -18.66 -17.51 2.71
N LYS A 145 -19.67 -16.97 2.01
CA LYS A 145 -20.36 -17.63 0.89
C LYS A 145 -19.79 -17.27 -0.49
N GLY A 146 -18.66 -16.58 -0.56
CA GLY A 146 -17.97 -16.28 -1.82
C GLY A 146 -18.05 -14.81 -2.27
N GLY A 147 -18.52 -13.90 -1.42
CA GLY A 147 -18.43 -12.45 -1.69
C GLY A 147 -19.39 -11.95 -2.76
N GLU A 148 -20.62 -12.48 -2.80
CA GLU A 148 -21.67 -12.03 -3.72
C GLU A 148 -22.80 -11.31 -2.96
N CYS A 149 -23.33 -10.24 -3.56
CA CYS A 149 -24.48 -9.55 -3.00
C CYS A 149 -25.71 -10.47 -3.01
N PRO A 150 -26.42 -10.63 -1.89
CA PRO A 150 -27.56 -11.54 -1.81
C PRO A 150 -28.81 -11.07 -2.58
N VAL A 151 -28.81 -9.83 -3.09
CA VAL A 151 -29.95 -9.23 -3.79
C VAL A 151 -29.82 -9.36 -5.30
N ASP A 152 -28.66 -8.99 -5.84
CA ASP A 152 -28.41 -8.93 -7.29
C ASP A 152 -27.30 -9.88 -7.77
N GLN A 153 -26.72 -10.67 -6.86
CA GLN A 153 -25.66 -11.65 -7.13
C GLN A 153 -24.40 -11.04 -7.75
N GLN A 154 -24.22 -9.71 -7.66
CA GLN A 154 -23.00 -9.07 -8.10
C GLN A 154 -21.84 -9.41 -7.14
N PRO A 155 -20.68 -9.84 -7.65
CA PRO A 155 -19.51 -10.06 -6.83
C PRO A 155 -19.00 -8.74 -6.26
N PHE A 156 -18.46 -8.77 -5.04
CA PHE A 156 -17.79 -7.64 -4.42
C PHE A 156 -16.48 -8.08 -3.76
N CYS A 157 -15.50 -7.19 -3.76
CA CYS A 157 -14.28 -7.34 -2.97
C CYS A 157 -14.45 -6.66 -1.62
N GLU A 158 -13.94 -7.26 -0.54
CA GLU A 158 -13.97 -6.66 0.81
C GLU A 158 -13.24 -5.30 0.89
N ASP A 159 -12.27 -5.05 0.01
CA ASP A 159 -11.53 -3.78 -0.05
C ASP A 159 -12.32 -2.66 -0.74
N ASP A 160 -13.30 -3.00 -1.59
CA ASP A 160 -14.07 -2.07 -2.42
C ASP A 160 -15.41 -1.66 -1.77
N VAL A 161 -15.66 -2.05 -0.52
CA VAL A 161 -16.90 -1.74 0.20
C VAL A 161 -16.80 -0.45 1.00
N GLU A 162 -17.88 0.34 1.03
CA GLU A 162 -17.94 1.56 1.84
C GLU A 162 -18.43 1.26 3.26
N ARG A 163 -17.62 1.59 4.26
CA ARG A 163 -18.01 1.46 5.66
C ARG A 163 -18.89 2.64 6.08
N LEU A 164 -20.11 2.33 6.48
CA LEU A 164 -21.07 3.31 6.97
C LEU A 164 -21.08 3.29 8.50
N GLU A 165 -20.77 4.43 9.11
CA GLU A 165 -20.92 4.64 10.55
C GLU A 165 -21.94 5.74 10.83
N ALA A 166 -22.87 5.45 11.74
CA ALA A 166 -23.81 6.41 12.30
C ALA A 166 -23.50 6.62 13.77
N SER A 167 -23.38 7.88 14.18
CA SER A 167 -23.34 8.21 15.60
C SER A 167 -24.71 7.93 16.23
N LEU A 168 -24.70 7.49 17.49
CA LEU A 168 -25.91 7.29 18.27
C LEU A 168 -26.79 8.56 18.26
N ASN A 169 -26.16 9.72 18.47
CA ASN A 169 -26.82 11.03 18.43
C ASN A 169 -27.45 11.34 17.07
N TYR A 170 -26.86 10.89 15.96
CA TYR A 170 -27.44 11.07 14.63
C TYR A 170 -28.78 10.34 14.50
N ILE A 171 -28.86 9.07 14.94
CA ILE A 171 -30.07 8.24 14.90
C ILE A 171 -31.12 8.78 15.86
N LEU A 172 -30.73 9.11 17.09
CA LEU A 172 -31.63 9.60 18.13
C LEU A 172 -32.31 10.94 17.80
N LYS A 173 -31.70 11.74 16.94
CA LYS A 173 -32.26 13.02 16.44
C LYS A 173 -33.27 12.86 15.31
N ARG A 174 -33.38 11.67 14.71
CA ARG A 174 -34.30 11.44 13.58
C ARG A 174 -35.73 11.46 14.05
N LYS A 175 -36.63 11.98 13.21
CA LYS A 175 -38.06 12.03 13.51
C LYS A 175 -38.69 10.64 13.39
N VAL A 176 -39.39 10.23 14.44
CA VAL A 176 -40.19 9.00 14.50
C VAL A 176 -41.63 9.32 14.89
N ALA A 177 -42.57 8.53 14.39
CA ALA A 177 -43.94 8.57 14.85
C ALA A 177 -44.11 7.73 16.13
N CYS A 178 -45.14 8.05 16.92
CA CYS A 178 -45.52 7.26 18.09
C CYS A 178 -45.89 5.81 17.72
N TRP A 179 -45.61 4.86 18.61
CA TRP A 179 -46.07 3.47 18.47
C TRP A 179 -47.61 3.36 18.41
N ASN A 180 -48.32 4.29 19.06
CA ASN A 180 -49.77 4.38 19.04
C ASN A 180 -50.31 5.25 17.88
N ALA A 181 -49.50 5.56 16.87
CA ALA A 181 -49.99 6.28 15.68
C ALA A 181 -51.17 5.57 14.96
N PRO A 182 -51.20 4.23 14.84
CA PRO A 182 -52.38 3.53 14.32
C PRO A 182 -53.64 3.72 15.17
N SER A 183 -53.47 3.98 16.47
CA SER A 183 -54.56 4.25 17.41
C SER A 183 -54.98 5.73 17.44
N GLY A 184 -54.37 6.59 16.62
CA GLY A 184 -54.73 8.01 16.48
C GLY A 184 -53.71 9.00 17.06
N CYS A 185 -52.58 8.54 17.61
CA CYS A 185 -51.56 9.45 18.11
C CYS A 185 -50.84 10.18 16.96
N SER A 186 -50.89 11.50 16.94
CA SER A 186 -50.25 12.34 15.92
C SER A 186 -48.81 12.75 16.24
N PHE A 187 -48.24 12.25 17.33
CA PHE A 187 -46.88 12.62 17.75
C PHE A 187 -45.83 12.19 16.71
N VAL A 188 -45.03 13.18 16.30
CA VAL A 188 -43.81 13.00 15.51
C VAL A 188 -42.70 13.82 16.15
N GLY A 189 -41.65 13.15 16.63
CA GLY A 189 -40.56 13.80 17.36
C GLY A 189 -39.25 13.02 17.27
N PRO A 190 -38.15 13.53 17.86
CA PRO A 190 -36.88 12.81 17.89
C PRO A 190 -37.03 11.42 18.53
N ALA A 191 -36.32 10.42 18.00
CA ALA A 191 -36.33 9.05 18.55
C ALA A 191 -35.94 8.99 20.04
N ALA A 192 -35.07 9.90 20.51
CA ALA A 192 -34.75 10.02 21.93
C ALA A 192 -35.96 10.34 22.82
N SER A 193 -36.92 11.13 22.32
CA SER A 193 -38.07 11.59 23.09
C SER A 193 -39.28 10.65 22.99
N LEU A 194 -39.22 9.63 22.13
CA LEU A 194 -40.34 8.73 21.88
C LEU A 194 -40.76 7.97 23.13
N LEU A 195 -39.80 7.51 23.94
CA LEU A 195 -40.10 6.72 25.13
C LEU A 195 -40.82 7.56 26.20
N ASP A 196 -40.36 8.79 26.42
CA ASP A 196 -40.98 9.68 27.40
C ASP A 196 -42.37 10.12 26.94
N HIS A 197 -42.56 10.35 25.64
CA HIS A 197 -43.89 10.54 25.07
C HIS A 197 -44.79 9.31 25.27
N TYR A 198 -44.29 8.10 25.00
CA TYR A 198 -45.11 6.88 25.05
C TYR A 198 -45.67 6.58 26.45
N LYS A 199 -44.89 6.86 27.51
CA LYS A 199 -45.34 6.70 28.91
C LYS A 199 -46.59 7.54 29.22
N GLU A 200 -46.67 8.74 28.64
CA GLU A 200 -47.74 9.71 28.86
C GLU A 200 -48.71 9.79 27.67
N CYS A 201 -48.74 8.78 26.79
CA CYS A 201 -49.53 8.82 25.57
C CYS A 201 -51.01 8.55 25.85
N ASP A 202 -51.89 9.53 25.60
CA ASP A 202 -53.35 9.39 25.75
C ASP A 202 -53.99 8.29 24.88
N PHE A 203 -53.25 7.85 23.87
CA PHE A 203 -53.65 6.80 22.92
C PHE A 203 -53.12 5.41 23.30
N ASN A 204 -52.63 5.24 24.52
CA ASN A 204 -52.24 3.93 25.04
C ASN A 204 -53.44 2.97 25.01
N VAL A 205 -53.23 1.79 24.42
CA VAL A 205 -54.26 0.75 24.30
C VAL A 205 -54.04 -0.30 25.37
N VAL A 206 -55.09 -0.61 26.14
CA VAL A 206 -55.07 -1.61 27.21
C VAL A 206 -56.25 -2.58 27.05
N PRO A 207 -56.11 -3.87 27.44
CA PRO A 207 -57.23 -4.80 27.43
C PRO A 207 -58.19 -4.50 28.57
N CYS A 208 -59.49 -4.50 28.29
CA CYS A 208 -60.52 -4.44 29.32
C CYS A 208 -60.44 -5.69 30.22
N CYS A 209 -60.50 -5.52 31.55
CA CYS A 209 -60.43 -6.66 32.48
C CYS A 209 -61.67 -7.55 32.45
N LEU A 210 -62.79 -7.05 31.92
CA LEU A 210 -64.04 -7.78 31.83
C LEU A 210 -64.18 -8.45 30.47
N CYS A 211 -64.26 -7.66 29.40
CA CYS A 211 -64.56 -8.17 28.06
C CYS A 211 -63.32 -8.43 27.20
N HIS A 212 -62.11 -8.12 27.69
CA HIS A 212 -60.84 -8.27 26.99
C HIS A 212 -60.70 -7.52 25.67
N SER A 213 -61.67 -6.67 25.31
CA SER A 213 -61.56 -5.76 24.16
C SER A 213 -60.43 -4.76 24.38
N SER A 214 -59.77 -4.36 23.30
CA SER A 214 -58.74 -3.32 23.30
C SER A 214 -59.39 -1.94 23.40
N VAL A 215 -59.10 -1.21 24.48
CA VAL A 215 -59.69 0.10 24.77
C VAL A 215 -58.58 1.12 25.01
N LEU A 216 -58.79 2.38 24.65
CA LEU A 216 -57.88 3.45 25.06
C LEU A 216 -57.87 3.57 26.59
N GLN A 217 -56.69 3.68 27.18
CA GLN A 217 -56.51 3.82 28.62
C GLN A 217 -57.30 5.02 29.17
N SER A 218 -57.35 6.11 28.42
CA SER A 218 -58.14 7.32 28.71
C SER A 218 -59.65 7.07 28.74
N ASN A 219 -60.15 6.11 27.95
CA ASN A 219 -61.59 5.82 27.81
C ASN A 219 -62.02 4.58 28.60
N ILE A 220 -61.14 3.96 29.39
CA ILE A 220 -61.45 2.71 30.09
C ILE A 220 -62.64 2.85 31.05
N LEU A 221 -62.77 4.01 31.71
CA LEU A 221 -63.87 4.28 32.63
C LEU A 221 -65.21 4.49 31.91
N GLU A 222 -65.19 5.07 30.72
CA GLU A 222 -66.39 5.26 29.90
C GLU A 222 -66.84 3.92 29.32
N HIS A 223 -65.90 3.15 28.78
CA HIS A 223 -66.14 1.79 28.30
C HIS A 223 -66.78 0.90 29.39
N LEU A 224 -66.28 0.93 30.62
CA LEU A 224 -66.85 0.15 31.72
C LEU A 224 -68.28 0.59 32.12
N LYS A 225 -68.65 1.84 31.85
CA LYS A 225 -69.96 2.39 32.21
C LYS A 225 -71.04 2.14 31.16
N SER A 226 -70.70 2.17 29.87
CA SER A 226 -71.70 2.16 28.78
C SER A 226 -71.48 1.10 27.70
N ASP A 227 -70.23 0.73 27.41
CA ASP A 227 -69.89 0.02 26.17
C ASP A 227 -69.34 -1.40 26.40
N CYS A 228 -69.11 -1.77 27.66
CA CYS A 228 -68.64 -3.10 28.03
C CYS A 228 -69.80 -4.11 27.94
N SER A 229 -69.68 -5.06 27.01
CA SER A 229 -70.70 -6.09 26.74
C SER A 229 -71.04 -6.99 27.94
N ILE A 230 -70.26 -6.94 29.02
CA ILE A 230 -70.44 -7.76 30.23
C ILE A 230 -71.11 -6.98 31.37
N CYS A 231 -71.04 -5.64 31.37
CA CYS A 231 -71.59 -4.80 32.45
C CYS A 231 -73.13 -4.69 32.43
N GLN A 232 -73.81 -5.10 31.36
CA GLN A 232 -75.27 -4.95 31.23
C GLN A 232 -76.10 -6.12 31.82
N ALA A 233 -75.48 -7.12 32.44
CA ALA A 233 -76.19 -8.24 33.05
C ALA A 233 -76.45 -8.01 34.55
N THR A 234 -77.31 -7.06 34.89
CA THR A 234 -77.95 -7.00 36.23
C THR A 234 -79.35 -7.57 36.12
N GLY A 235 -79.55 -8.79 36.61
CA GLY A 235 -80.85 -9.46 36.69
C GLY A 235 -80.95 -10.31 37.96
N GLU A 236 -81.99 -10.03 38.75
CA GLU A 236 -82.31 -10.55 40.09
C GLU A 236 -82.38 -12.08 40.23
N PRO A 237 -82.23 -12.63 41.46
CA PRO A 237 -82.35 -14.06 41.72
C PRO A 237 -83.80 -14.49 42.00
N THR A 238 -84.33 -15.38 41.16
CA THR A 238 -85.55 -16.16 41.45
C THR A 238 -85.17 -17.57 41.91
N ASN A 239 -85.71 -17.97 43.06
CA ASN A 239 -85.45 -19.25 43.74
C ASN A 239 -86.21 -20.45 43.14
N THR A 240 -85.58 -21.63 43.28
CA THR A 240 -86.06 -23.04 43.44
C THR A 240 -85.51 -24.03 42.40
N PRO A 241 -85.44 -25.35 42.68
CA PRO A 241 -84.89 -26.05 43.84
C PRO A 241 -83.77 -27.02 43.40
N ALA A 242 -82.53 -26.81 43.83
CA ALA A 242 -81.41 -27.72 43.51
C ALA A 242 -80.43 -27.78 44.68
N THR A 243 -80.80 -28.50 45.75
CA THR A 243 -79.95 -28.65 46.93
C THR A 243 -78.77 -29.62 46.69
N GLN A 244 -78.85 -30.51 45.69
CA GLN A 244 -77.76 -31.44 45.37
C GLN A 244 -76.72 -30.83 44.41
N ASP A 245 -77.16 -30.16 43.33
CA ASP A 245 -76.24 -29.53 42.37
C ASP A 245 -75.45 -28.37 42.99
N LEU A 246 -76.03 -27.63 43.95
CA LEU A 246 -75.35 -26.55 44.64
C LEU A 246 -74.27 -27.05 45.61
N GLU A 247 -74.49 -28.19 46.27
CA GLU A 247 -73.48 -28.81 47.15
C GLU A 247 -72.30 -29.38 46.35
N ASP A 248 -72.56 -29.99 45.19
CA ASP A 248 -71.51 -30.52 44.32
C ASP A 248 -70.69 -29.41 43.65
N VAL A 249 -71.33 -28.30 43.25
CA VAL A 249 -70.63 -27.09 42.78
C VAL A 249 -69.79 -26.47 43.91
N SER A 250 -70.31 -26.43 45.14
CA SER A 250 -69.58 -25.88 46.30
C SER A 250 -68.35 -26.73 46.65
N ARG A 251 -68.47 -28.07 46.56
CA ARG A 251 -67.37 -29.02 46.73
C ARG A 251 -66.29 -28.83 45.65
N ALA A 252 -66.69 -28.76 44.38
CA ALA A 252 -65.78 -28.52 43.26
C ALA A 252 -65.05 -27.17 43.38
N CYS A 253 -65.75 -26.12 43.84
CA CYS A 253 -65.14 -24.82 44.13
C CYS A 253 -64.10 -24.89 45.25
N LEU A 254 -64.34 -25.67 46.31
CA LEU A 254 -63.37 -25.86 47.39
C LEU A 254 -62.12 -26.63 46.93
N GLU A 255 -62.32 -27.67 46.12
CA GLU A 255 -61.23 -28.44 45.50
C GLU A 255 -60.40 -27.56 44.58
N MET A 256 -61.05 -26.74 43.75
CA MET A 256 -60.38 -25.81 42.85
C MET A 256 -59.62 -24.72 43.63
N LYS A 257 -60.19 -24.19 44.71
CA LYS A 257 -59.51 -23.25 45.61
C LYS A 257 -58.26 -23.87 46.25
N THR A 258 -58.34 -25.14 46.64
CA THR A 258 -57.21 -25.88 47.22
C THR A 258 -56.12 -26.15 46.17
N ALA A 259 -56.51 -26.53 44.95
CA ALA A 259 -55.59 -26.75 43.84
C ALA A 259 -54.88 -25.45 43.42
N ILE A 260 -55.61 -24.33 43.33
CA ILE A 260 -55.05 -23.02 43.05
C ILE A 260 -54.06 -22.59 44.14
N GLY A 261 -54.37 -22.87 45.41
CA GLY A 261 -53.44 -22.64 46.53
C GLY A 261 -52.10 -23.35 46.33
N LYS A 262 -52.14 -24.65 45.99
CA LYS A 262 -50.93 -25.43 45.70
C LYS A 262 -50.15 -24.90 44.50
N ILE A 263 -50.84 -24.57 43.40
CA ILE A 263 -50.20 -23.97 42.22
C ILE A 263 -49.51 -22.66 42.59
N SER A 264 -50.13 -21.84 43.45
CA SER A 264 -49.55 -20.58 43.89
C SER A 264 -48.29 -20.77 44.74
N GLU A 265 -48.26 -21.79 45.61
CA GLU A 265 -47.07 -22.16 46.39
C GLU A 265 -45.94 -22.69 45.48
N ASP A 266 -46.28 -23.57 44.53
CA ASP A 266 -45.33 -24.09 43.56
C ASP A 266 -44.73 -22.97 42.69
N LEU A 267 -45.55 -21.98 42.29
CA LEU A 267 -45.09 -20.83 41.51
C LEU A 267 -44.10 -19.96 42.31
N LEU A 268 -44.38 -19.72 43.59
CA LEU A 268 -43.47 -18.98 44.48
C LEU A 268 -42.15 -19.73 44.71
N SER A 269 -42.22 -21.06 44.86
CA SER A 269 -41.04 -21.93 44.98
C SER A 269 -40.18 -21.86 43.71
N LEU A 270 -40.79 -22.05 42.55
CA LEU A 270 -40.12 -21.98 41.25
C LEU A 270 -39.49 -20.60 41.01
N GLN A 271 -40.20 -19.52 41.35
CA GLN A 271 -39.66 -18.17 41.19
C GLN A 271 -38.44 -17.94 42.09
N THR A 272 -38.45 -18.48 43.30
CA THR A 272 -37.29 -18.43 44.21
C THR A 272 -36.10 -19.21 43.64
N SER A 273 -36.34 -20.44 43.17
CA SER A 273 -35.30 -21.25 42.51
C SER A 273 -34.75 -20.60 41.24
N LEU A 274 -35.59 -19.96 40.44
CA LEU A 274 -35.17 -19.25 39.23
C LEU A 274 -34.29 -18.05 39.57
N ASN A 275 -34.66 -17.27 40.60
CA ASN A 275 -33.86 -16.14 41.07
C ASN A 275 -32.49 -16.61 41.57
N GLN A 276 -32.44 -17.71 42.33
CA GLN A 276 -31.18 -18.29 42.80
C GLN A 276 -30.32 -18.77 41.62
N CYS A 277 -30.90 -19.50 40.67
CA CYS A 277 -30.18 -19.94 39.47
C CYS A 277 -29.65 -18.77 38.64
N SER A 278 -30.43 -17.70 38.49
CA SER A 278 -29.99 -16.48 37.81
C SER A 278 -28.78 -15.85 38.51
N GLU A 279 -28.77 -15.86 39.84
CA GLU A 279 -27.65 -15.31 40.62
C GLU A 279 -26.41 -16.19 40.51
N ASP A 280 -26.56 -17.52 40.58
CA ASP A 280 -25.46 -18.46 40.41
C ASP A 280 -24.82 -18.32 39.01
N VAL A 281 -25.65 -18.19 37.96
CA VAL A 281 -25.17 -17.93 36.59
C VAL A 281 -24.43 -16.60 36.50
N ARG A 282 -24.87 -15.56 37.22
CA ARG A 282 -24.19 -14.26 37.25
C ARG A 282 -22.83 -14.35 37.93
N VAL A 283 -22.75 -15.07 39.05
CA VAL A 283 -21.50 -15.30 39.79
C VAL A 283 -20.51 -16.11 38.94
N GLU A 284 -20.98 -17.19 38.31
CA GLU A 284 -20.16 -18.01 37.42
C GLU A 284 -19.71 -17.25 36.18
N GLY A 285 -20.58 -16.42 35.60
CA GLY A 285 -20.22 -15.52 34.50
C GLY A 285 -19.12 -14.53 34.89
N ALA A 286 -19.20 -13.95 36.10
CA ALA A 286 -18.15 -13.06 36.61
C ALA A 286 -16.82 -13.80 36.85
N ARG A 287 -16.87 -15.05 37.36
CA ARG A 287 -15.69 -15.90 37.56
C ARG A 287 -15.00 -16.22 36.24
N CYS A 288 -15.75 -16.69 35.24
CA CYS A 288 -15.24 -16.98 33.91
C CYS A 288 -14.62 -15.74 33.25
N LYS A 289 -15.28 -14.59 33.36
CA LYS A 289 -14.76 -13.32 32.84
C LYS A 289 -13.42 -12.96 33.49
N ALA A 290 -13.34 -12.99 34.82
CA ALA A 290 -12.10 -12.69 35.53
C ALA A 290 -10.96 -13.64 35.14
N GLN A 291 -11.26 -14.93 34.98
CA GLN A 291 -10.28 -15.91 34.54
C GLN A 291 -9.79 -15.66 33.11
N LEU A 292 -10.71 -15.32 32.19
CA LEU A 292 -10.36 -14.97 30.81
C LEU A 292 -9.50 -13.70 30.74
N GLU A 293 -9.82 -12.67 31.53
CA GLU A 293 -9.04 -11.43 31.60
C GLU A 293 -7.63 -11.66 32.17
N ALA A 294 -7.50 -12.52 33.19
CA ALA A 294 -6.21 -12.90 33.76
C ALA A 294 -5.35 -13.70 32.76
N GLU A 295 -5.93 -14.69 32.07
CA GLU A 295 -5.26 -15.46 31.03
C GLU A 295 -4.83 -14.58 29.85
N THR A 296 -5.71 -13.68 29.40
CA THR A 296 -5.40 -12.72 28.32
C THR A 296 -4.24 -11.81 28.70
N SER A 297 -4.23 -11.31 29.94
CA SER A 297 -3.13 -10.48 30.45
C SER A 297 -1.82 -11.25 30.48
N ARG A 298 -1.84 -12.50 30.98
CA ARG A 298 -0.65 -13.38 31.02
C ARG A 298 -0.10 -13.65 29.62
N LEU A 299 -0.96 -14.01 28.66
CA LEU A 299 -0.55 -14.27 27.28
C LEU A 299 0.01 -13.02 26.60
N THR A 300 -0.59 -11.85 26.86
CA THR A 300 -0.11 -10.57 26.33
C THR A 300 1.30 -10.25 26.84
N GLU A 301 1.56 -10.48 28.13
CA GLU A 301 2.88 -10.30 28.73
C GLU A 301 3.91 -11.28 28.13
N GLN A 302 3.55 -12.56 27.98
CA GLN A 302 4.41 -13.55 27.35
C GLN A 302 4.74 -13.20 25.90
N LEU A 303 3.75 -12.75 25.12
CA LEU A 303 3.96 -12.33 23.73
C LEU A 303 4.89 -11.12 23.64
N LYS A 304 4.73 -10.13 24.53
CA LYS A 304 5.61 -8.96 24.60
C LYS A 304 7.05 -9.35 24.91
N ASN A 305 7.25 -10.26 25.87
CA ASN A 305 8.57 -10.76 26.22
C ASN A 305 9.22 -11.53 25.07
N HIS A 306 8.48 -12.45 24.43
CA HIS A 306 8.96 -13.16 23.24
C HIS A 306 9.30 -12.21 22.09
N SER A 307 8.44 -11.25 21.79
CA SER A 307 8.69 -10.25 20.74
C SER A 307 9.97 -9.46 21.03
N THR A 308 10.21 -9.08 22.28
CA THR A 308 11.40 -8.32 22.67
C THR A 308 12.67 -9.16 22.49
N VAL A 309 12.65 -10.43 22.90
CA VAL A 309 13.77 -11.35 22.72
C VAL A 309 14.06 -11.60 21.24
N CYS A 310 13.03 -11.86 20.43
CA CYS A 310 13.21 -12.06 19.00
C CYS A 310 13.78 -10.81 18.29
N ILE A 311 13.29 -9.61 18.63
CA ILE A 311 13.81 -8.37 18.06
C ILE A 311 15.28 -8.18 18.44
N ALA A 312 15.67 -8.44 19.69
CA ALA A 312 17.06 -8.33 20.13
C ALA A 312 17.97 -9.29 19.35
N GLN A 313 17.59 -10.57 19.25
CA GLN A 313 18.36 -11.58 18.52
C GLN A 313 18.52 -11.26 17.03
N VAL A 314 17.45 -10.82 16.37
CA VAL A 314 17.50 -10.41 14.96
C VAL A 314 18.38 -9.18 14.77
N THR A 315 18.31 -8.22 15.68
CA THR A 315 19.13 -7.00 15.63
C THR A 315 20.61 -7.32 15.78
N GLU A 316 20.97 -8.18 16.75
CA GLU A 316 22.34 -8.65 16.95
C GLU A 316 22.87 -9.41 15.73
N ALA A 317 22.09 -10.36 15.21
CA ALA A 317 22.47 -11.11 14.02
C ALA A 317 22.68 -10.19 12.80
N MET A 318 21.78 -9.22 12.60
CA MET A 318 21.89 -8.27 11.50
C MET A 318 23.11 -7.35 11.65
N GLN A 319 23.44 -6.95 12.88
CA GLN A 319 24.63 -6.15 13.15
C GLN A 319 25.93 -6.89 12.79
N VAL A 320 26.01 -8.20 13.09
CA VAL A 320 27.14 -9.04 12.69
C VAL A 320 27.27 -9.12 11.16
N VAL A 321 26.16 -9.35 10.46
CA VAL A 321 26.15 -9.43 8.99
C VAL A 321 26.58 -8.11 8.36
N VAL A 322 26.06 -6.98 8.85
CA VAL A 322 26.41 -5.64 8.33
C VAL A 322 27.88 -5.33 8.57
N GLN A 323 28.44 -5.70 9.72
CA GLN A 323 29.86 -5.51 10.02
C GLN A 323 30.74 -6.33 9.07
N ALA A 324 30.40 -7.61 8.85
CA ALA A 324 31.12 -8.47 7.91
C ALA A 324 31.06 -7.91 6.48
N ALA A 325 29.86 -7.58 5.97
CA ALA A 325 29.71 -7.01 4.63
C ALA A 325 30.45 -5.67 4.46
N THR A 326 30.49 -4.85 5.51
CA THR A 326 31.24 -3.57 5.50
C THR A 326 32.75 -3.82 5.45
N ALA A 327 33.25 -4.85 6.15
CA ALA A 327 34.66 -5.23 6.11
C ALA A 327 35.06 -5.72 4.71
N ASP A 328 34.27 -6.64 4.13
CA ASP A 328 34.48 -7.15 2.77
C ASP A 328 34.48 -6.01 1.73
N TYR A 329 33.52 -5.09 1.84
CA TYR A 329 33.46 -3.92 0.94
C TYR A 329 34.69 -3.03 1.09
N LYS A 330 35.14 -2.75 2.32
CA LYS A 330 36.36 -1.95 2.56
C LYS A 330 37.59 -2.63 1.98
N GLU A 331 37.71 -3.94 2.11
CA GLU A 331 38.81 -4.71 1.51
C GLU A 331 38.77 -4.64 -0.01
N HIS A 332 37.60 -4.86 -0.62
CA HIS A 332 37.42 -4.78 -2.06
C HIS A 332 37.80 -3.40 -2.61
N VAL A 333 37.28 -2.32 -2.02
CA VAL A 333 37.63 -0.94 -2.40
C VAL A 333 39.13 -0.67 -2.23
N SER A 334 39.74 -1.17 -1.15
CA SER A 334 41.18 -0.99 -0.93
C SER A 334 42.02 -1.71 -1.99
N ASN A 335 41.59 -2.91 -2.41
CA ASN A 335 42.24 -3.67 -3.47
C ASN A 335 42.11 -2.97 -4.83
N GLU A 336 40.92 -2.48 -5.19
CA GLU A 336 40.70 -1.71 -6.41
C GLU A 336 41.55 -0.43 -6.44
N LEU A 337 41.60 0.30 -5.32
CA LEU A 337 42.43 1.50 -5.19
C LEU A 337 43.93 1.17 -5.35
N ARG A 338 44.36 0.00 -4.88
CA ARG A 338 45.73 -0.51 -5.07
C ARG A 338 46.01 -0.84 -6.53
N LEU A 339 45.04 -1.39 -7.27
CA LEU A 339 45.21 -1.63 -8.71
C LEU A 339 45.37 -0.30 -9.46
N LEU A 340 44.55 0.71 -9.13
CA LEU A 340 44.63 2.05 -9.74
C LEU A 340 45.95 2.78 -9.45
N SER A 341 46.60 2.56 -8.29
CA SER A 341 47.88 3.19 -7.97
C SER A 341 49.04 2.68 -8.84
N HIS A 342 48.89 1.53 -9.50
CA HIS A 342 49.86 1.00 -10.47
C HIS A 342 49.74 1.64 -11.86
N CYS A 343 48.74 2.51 -12.09
CA CYS A 343 48.46 3.14 -13.37
C CYS A 343 49.16 4.50 -13.62
N ARG A 344 50.19 4.86 -12.85
CA ARG A 344 50.97 6.09 -13.10
C ARG A 344 52.22 5.79 -13.94
N PRO A 345 52.56 6.58 -14.97
CA PRO A 345 53.82 6.47 -15.69
C PRO A 345 55.02 6.53 -14.72
N LYS A 346 55.99 5.66 -14.92
CA LYS A 346 57.25 5.67 -14.18
C LYS A 346 58.31 6.34 -15.05
N ARG A 347 59.06 7.29 -14.50
CA ARG A 347 60.17 7.98 -15.16
C ARG A 347 61.46 7.77 -14.38
N VAL A 348 62.54 7.45 -15.09
CA VAL A 348 63.89 7.35 -14.54
C VAL A 348 64.81 8.31 -15.31
N HIS A 349 65.81 8.82 -14.60
CA HIS A 349 66.74 9.83 -15.12
C HIS A 349 68.16 9.29 -15.12
N TRP A 350 68.94 9.69 -16.12
CA TRP A 350 70.34 9.33 -16.28
C TRP A 350 71.13 10.57 -16.69
N TYR A 351 72.24 10.82 -16.00
CA TYR A 351 73.15 11.92 -16.26
C TYR A 351 74.41 11.37 -16.92
N ILE A 352 74.66 11.77 -18.17
CA ILE A 352 75.81 11.33 -18.97
C ILE A 352 76.91 12.38 -18.83
N GLU A 353 77.88 12.11 -17.97
CA GLU A 353 79.04 12.97 -17.72
C GLU A 353 80.13 12.75 -18.77
N GLY A 354 81.00 13.75 -18.98
CA GLY A 354 82.13 13.65 -19.91
C GLY A 354 81.74 13.84 -21.37
N TRP A 355 80.70 14.65 -21.64
CA TRP A 355 80.11 14.80 -22.97
C TRP A 355 81.13 15.24 -24.04
N ALA A 356 82.00 16.20 -23.72
CA ALA A 356 83.02 16.72 -24.62
C ALA A 356 84.00 15.64 -25.09
N ASP A 357 84.45 14.79 -24.16
CA ASP A 357 85.37 13.68 -24.47
C ASP A 357 84.68 12.58 -25.28
N LEU A 358 83.42 12.28 -24.97
CA LEU A 358 82.61 11.33 -25.73
C LEU A 358 82.46 11.77 -27.18
N LYS A 359 82.08 13.03 -27.41
CA LYS A 359 81.94 13.60 -28.76
C LYS A 359 83.27 13.60 -29.51
N LYS A 360 84.38 13.93 -28.85
CA LYS A 360 85.72 14.01 -29.48
C LYS A 360 86.24 12.66 -29.98
N GLN A 361 85.86 11.55 -29.34
CA GLN A 361 86.30 10.22 -29.74
C GLN A 361 85.57 9.68 -30.98
N VAL A 362 84.33 10.11 -31.21
CA VAL A 362 83.47 9.58 -32.29
C VAL A 362 84.02 9.85 -33.70
N PRO A 363 84.61 11.02 -34.04
CA PRO A 363 85.25 11.24 -35.33
C PRO A 363 86.30 10.20 -35.71
N GLU A 364 87.05 9.68 -34.73
CA GLU A 364 88.10 8.67 -34.91
C GLU A 364 87.54 7.25 -34.85
N SER A 365 86.65 6.93 -33.90
CA SER A 365 86.10 5.58 -33.72
C SER A 365 84.89 5.27 -34.62
N GLY A 366 84.30 6.28 -35.25
CA GLY A 366 83.06 6.21 -36.04
C GLY A 366 81.78 6.06 -35.20
N TYR A 367 81.87 5.40 -34.05
CA TYR A 367 80.73 5.04 -33.22
C TYR A 367 81.11 4.95 -31.74
N LYS A 368 80.17 5.30 -30.85
CA LYS A 368 80.22 5.07 -29.40
C LYS A 368 78.84 4.69 -28.86
N SER A 369 78.80 3.74 -27.93
CA SER A 369 77.57 3.28 -27.26
C SER A 369 77.70 3.39 -25.75
N LEU A 370 76.63 3.83 -25.09
CA LEU A 370 76.56 4.02 -23.65
C LEU A 370 75.31 3.34 -23.11
N ASN A 371 75.46 2.63 -21.99
CA ASN A 371 74.34 2.01 -21.29
C ASN A 371 74.05 2.76 -20.00
N GLY A 372 72.80 3.19 -19.85
CA GLY A 372 72.30 3.78 -18.62
C GLY A 372 72.14 2.75 -17.50
N PRO A 373 71.85 3.22 -16.28
CA PRO A 373 71.60 2.34 -15.13
C PRO A 373 70.35 1.49 -15.33
N LYS A 374 70.43 0.21 -14.96
CA LYS A 374 69.28 -0.70 -14.99
C LYS A 374 68.28 -0.32 -13.90
N SER A 375 67.03 -0.14 -14.30
CA SER A 375 65.92 0.24 -13.43
C SER A 375 64.81 -0.78 -13.51
N ASN A 376 64.14 -1.05 -12.39
CA ASN A 376 62.93 -1.87 -12.40
C ASN A 376 61.71 -0.98 -12.67
N MET A 377 61.08 -1.19 -13.83
CA MET A 377 59.88 -0.45 -14.24
C MET A 377 58.78 -1.47 -14.56
N TYR A 378 57.76 -1.50 -13.71
CA TYR A 378 56.66 -2.48 -13.76
C TYR A 378 57.12 -3.95 -13.78
N GLY A 379 58.18 -4.26 -13.02
CA GLY A 379 58.77 -5.59 -12.96
C GLY A 379 59.84 -5.86 -14.03
N TYR A 380 59.82 -5.13 -15.16
CA TYR A 380 60.84 -5.25 -16.19
C TYR A 380 62.14 -4.58 -15.77
N SER A 381 63.26 -5.25 -16.03
CA SER A 381 64.61 -4.68 -15.87
C SER A 381 64.98 -3.97 -17.16
N VAL A 382 64.99 -2.64 -17.16
CA VAL A 382 65.19 -1.82 -18.37
C VAL A 382 66.28 -0.78 -18.17
N SER A 383 66.91 -0.34 -19.25
CA SER A 383 67.80 0.83 -19.24
C SER A 383 67.61 1.64 -20.51
N GLN A 384 68.03 2.90 -20.47
CA GLN A 384 68.20 3.71 -21.66
C GLN A 384 69.58 3.42 -22.26
N HIS A 385 69.63 3.21 -23.56
CA HIS A 385 70.85 3.05 -24.34
C HIS A 385 71.01 4.27 -25.25
N VAL A 386 72.21 4.86 -25.27
CA VAL A 386 72.53 6.04 -26.07
C VAL A 386 73.68 5.72 -26.99
N GLU A 387 73.52 6.06 -28.27
CA GLU A 387 74.54 5.85 -29.29
C GLU A 387 74.94 7.19 -29.91
N LEU A 388 76.23 7.35 -30.18
CA LEU A 388 76.77 8.44 -30.96
C LEU A 388 77.39 7.85 -32.23
N GLU A 389 76.87 8.25 -33.39
CA GLU A 389 77.30 7.73 -34.70
C GLU A 389 77.71 8.88 -35.61
N ARG A 390 78.87 8.76 -36.26
CA ARG A 390 79.31 9.72 -37.28
C ARG A 390 78.55 9.46 -38.58
N LYS A 391 77.77 10.42 -39.06
CA LYS A 391 77.15 10.41 -40.39
C LYS A 391 77.58 11.65 -41.16
N GLY A 392 78.50 11.45 -42.11
CA GLY A 392 79.16 12.56 -42.81
C GLY A 392 80.03 13.36 -41.84
N ASP A 393 79.75 14.66 -41.76
CA ASP A 393 80.45 15.60 -40.88
C ASP A 393 79.77 15.76 -39.51
N ASP A 394 78.54 15.24 -39.35
CA ASP A 394 77.75 15.36 -38.12
C ASP A 394 77.85 14.12 -37.23
N VAL A 395 77.85 14.36 -35.91
CA VAL A 395 77.68 13.31 -34.90
C VAL A 395 76.21 13.26 -34.50
N HIS A 396 75.53 12.18 -34.91
CA HIS A 396 74.15 11.91 -34.56
C HIS A 396 74.07 11.21 -33.21
N VAL A 397 73.04 11.52 -32.45
CA VAL A 397 72.79 10.97 -31.13
C VAL A 397 71.47 10.20 -31.17
N GLY A 398 71.58 8.89 -30.97
CA GLY A 398 70.46 7.97 -30.89
C GLY A 398 70.09 7.63 -29.45
N CYS A 399 68.81 7.29 -29.23
CA CYS A 399 68.24 6.94 -27.95
C CYS A 399 67.32 5.73 -28.08
N PHE A 400 67.54 4.75 -27.22
CA PHE A 400 66.89 3.45 -27.30
C PHE A 400 66.51 2.94 -25.90
N LEU A 401 65.46 2.13 -25.86
CA LEU A 401 65.15 1.26 -24.74
C LEU A 401 65.93 -0.05 -24.90
N GLN A 402 66.57 -0.51 -23.83
CA GLN A 402 67.10 -1.86 -23.75
C GLN A 402 66.44 -2.63 -22.60
N ILE A 403 65.97 -3.85 -22.89
CA ILE A 403 65.33 -4.72 -21.91
C ILE A 403 66.32 -5.81 -21.50
N HIS A 404 66.50 -5.99 -20.19
CA HIS A 404 67.44 -6.94 -19.63
C HIS A 404 66.72 -8.09 -18.96
N GLN A 405 67.43 -9.21 -18.81
CA GLN A 405 66.92 -10.32 -18.01
C GLN A 405 66.67 -9.85 -16.56
N GLY A 406 65.43 -10.00 -16.12
CA GLY A 406 64.95 -9.68 -14.79
C GLY A 406 64.66 -10.94 -13.97
N LYS A 407 64.61 -10.78 -12.64
CA LYS A 407 64.27 -11.88 -11.72
C LYS A 407 62.78 -12.28 -11.81
N GLN A 408 61.94 -11.41 -12.35
CA GLN A 408 60.49 -11.55 -12.41
C GLN A 408 59.98 -11.91 -13.82
N ASP A 409 60.87 -12.11 -14.81
CA ASP A 409 60.50 -12.28 -16.23
C ASP A 409 59.52 -13.43 -16.50
N LEU A 410 59.46 -14.45 -15.64
CA LEU A 410 58.52 -15.57 -15.76
C LEU A 410 57.07 -15.18 -15.43
N GLN A 411 56.86 -14.10 -14.66
CA GLN A 411 55.55 -13.60 -14.24
C GLN A 411 55.09 -12.39 -15.06
N LEU A 412 55.94 -11.92 -15.98
CA LEU A 412 55.67 -10.76 -16.82
C LEU A 412 55.14 -11.19 -18.19
N GLU A 413 54.39 -10.28 -18.80
CA GLU A 413 53.85 -10.45 -20.15
C GLU A 413 54.96 -10.31 -21.20
N TRP A 414 54.92 -11.16 -22.22
CA TRP A 414 55.85 -11.09 -23.34
C TRP A 414 55.12 -11.40 -24.65
N PRO A 415 55.47 -10.74 -25.77
CA PRO A 415 56.49 -9.68 -25.93
C PRO A 415 56.17 -8.42 -25.12
N PHE A 416 57.21 -7.65 -24.76
CA PHE A 416 57.05 -6.38 -24.06
C PHE A 416 56.16 -5.44 -24.88
N CYS A 417 55.08 -4.96 -24.25
CA CYS A 417 54.02 -4.22 -24.93
C CYS A 417 53.76 -2.83 -24.35
N LYS A 418 54.58 -2.40 -23.39
CA LYS A 418 54.38 -1.11 -22.71
C LYS A 418 54.91 0.03 -23.57
N VAL A 419 54.11 1.09 -23.69
CA VAL A 419 54.53 2.31 -24.37
C VAL A 419 55.64 2.96 -23.57
N PHE A 420 56.69 3.41 -24.25
CA PHE A 420 57.83 4.03 -23.61
C PHE A 420 58.27 5.29 -24.35
N THR A 421 58.90 6.19 -23.60
CA THR A 421 59.50 7.42 -24.12
C THR A 421 60.95 7.49 -23.67
N VAL A 422 61.88 7.68 -24.61
CA VAL A 422 63.30 7.92 -24.33
C VAL A 422 63.72 9.25 -24.92
N GLY A 423 64.60 9.96 -24.22
CA GLY A 423 65.09 11.24 -24.73
C GLY A 423 65.97 12.00 -23.76
N PHE A 424 66.09 13.30 -24.02
CA PHE A 424 66.89 14.27 -23.29
C PHE A 424 66.03 15.42 -22.79
N ILE A 425 66.31 15.90 -21.57
CA ILE A 425 65.59 16.99 -20.91
C ILE A 425 66.56 18.17 -20.77
N HIS A 426 66.08 19.38 -21.03
CA HIS A 426 66.87 20.58 -20.79
C HIS A 426 67.06 20.81 -19.28
N PRO A 427 68.29 21.04 -18.79
CA PRO A 427 68.59 21.08 -17.36
C PRO A 427 67.82 22.18 -16.60
N GLU A 428 67.67 23.36 -17.19
CA GLU A 428 66.97 24.50 -16.57
C GLU A 428 65.45 24.54 -16.86
N ASP A 429 64.97 23.83 -17.88
CA ASP A 429 63.59 23.92 -18.36
C ASP A 429 63.06 22.54 -18.71
N GLN A 430 62.45 21.87 -17.73
CA GLN A 430 61.95 20.50 -17.89
C GLN A 430 60.81 20.34 -18.90
N SER A 431 60.25 21.44 -19.41
CA SER A 431 59.26 21.41 -20.50
C SER A 431 59.91 21.27 -21.89
N LYS A 432 61.19 21.64 -22.02
CA LYS A 432 61.98 21.46 -23.24
C LYS A 432 62.59 20.06 -23.25
N VAL A 433 62.01 19.21 -24.08
CA VAL A 433 62.39 17.80 -24.19
C VAL A 433 62.61 17.44 -25.66
N ILE A 434 63.69 16.71 -25.95
CA ILE A 434 63.91 16.04 -27.23
C ILE A 434 63.73 14.55 -26.97
N SER A 435 62.65 13.95 -27.45
CA SER A 435 62.34 12.54 -27.18
C SER A 435 61.62 11.86 -28.34
N VAL A 436 61.61 10.54 -28.28
CA VAL A 436 60.78 9.68 -29.11
C VAL A 436 59.89 8.83 -28.21
N ARG A 437 58.61 8.73 -28.56
CA ARG A 437 57.62 7.87 -27.90
C ARG A 437 57.28 6.73 -28.84
N GLU A 438 57.45 5.51 -28.36
CA GLU A 438 57.34 4.30 -29.14
C GLU A 438 56.30 3.36 -28.53
N ASN A 439 55.47 2.76 -29.38
CA ASN A 439 54.50 1.74 -29.00
C ASN A 439 54.95 0.37 -29.54
N PRO A 440 55.52 -0.52 -28.70
CA PRO A 440 55.93 -1.85 -29.14
C PRO A 440 54.81 -2.69 -29.77
N GLY A 441 53.53 -2.43 -29.45
CA GLY A 441 52.40 -3.11 -30.05
C GLY A 441 52.18 -2.77 -31.54
N GLU A 442 52.69 -1.62 -32.00
CA GLU A 442 52.54 -1.10 -33.36
C GLU A 442 53.83 -1.22 -34.19
N CYS A 443 54.89 -1.83 -33.65
CA CYS A 443 56.17 -1.98 -34.35
C CYS A 443 56.09 -2.96 -35.53
N GLU A 444 56.96 -2.76 -36.52
CA GLU A 444 57.09 -3.64 -37.68
C GLU A 444 57.48 -5.07 -37.28
N ASP A 445 57.09 -6.06 -38.07
CA ASP A 445 57.32 -7.48 -37.74
C ASP A 445 58.81 -7.83 -37.53
N GLY A 446 59.72 -7.12 -38.22
CA GLY A 446 61.17 -7.28 -38.04
C GLY A 446 61.69 -6.82 -36.68
N ASP A 447 61.04 -5.81 -36.08
CA ASP A 447 61.49 -5.17 -34.85
C ASP A 447 60.93 -5.82 -33.59
N LYS A 448 59.89 -6.64 -33.73
CA LYS A 448 59.29 -7.42 -32.62
C LYS A 448 60.30 -8.25 -31.85
N VAL A 449 61.42 -8.63 -32.48
CA VAL A 449 62.51 -9.38 -31.84
C VAL A 449 63.13 -8.61 -30.66
N CYS A 450 63.13 -7.27 -30.70
CA CYS A 450 63.68 -6.40 -29.65
C CYS A 450 62.84 -6.40 -28.37
N PHE A 451 61.60 -6.88 -28.46
CA PHE A 451 60.64 -6.91 -27.35
C PHE A 451 60.37 -8.31 -26.82
N LEU A 452 61.01 -9.35 -27.38
CA LEU A 452 60.90 -10.70 -26.84
C LEU A 452 61.57 -10.82 -25.48
N ARG A 453 61.16 -11.81 -24.70
CA ARG A 453 61.78 -12.11 -23.40
C ARG A 453 63.30 -12.29 -23.56
N PRO A 454 64.14 -11.48 -22.89
CA PRO A 454 65.59 -11.58 -22.99
C PRO A 454 66.11 -12.97 -22.65
N LYS A 455 67.05 -13.47 -23.45
CA LYS A 455 67.83 -14.68 -23.16
C LYS A 455 69.30 -14.27 -23.05
N GLY A 456 69.85 -14.19 -21.84
CA GLY A 456 71.21 -13.72 -21.60
C GLY A 456 71.28 -12.24 -21.17
N GLN A 457 72.21 -11.45 -21.74
CA GLN A 457 72.55 -10.12 -21.21
C GLN A 457 71.48 -9.03 -21.45
N GLY A 458 70.62 -9.18 -22.46
CA GLY A 458 69.52 -8.25 -22.79
C GLY A 458 69.01 -8.44 -24.22
N THR A 459 67.96 -7.69 -24.59
CA THR A 459 67.50 -7.56 -25.98
C THR A 459 68.40 -6.60 -26.76
N TYR A 460 68.24 -6.62 -28.09
CA TYR A 460 68.77 -5.57 -28.94
C TYR A 460 68.06 -4.24 -28.60
N PRO A 461 68.78 -3.11 -28.45
CA PRO A 461 68.15 -1.82 -28.14
C PRO A 461 67.16 -1.40 -29.24
N TYR A 462 66.01 -0.86 -28.87
CA TYR A 462 65.01 -0.35 -29.81
C TYR A 462 64.66 1.12 -29.53
N GLY A 463 64.57 1.92 -30.59
CA GLY A 463 64.40 3.36 -30.52
C GLY A 463 64.88 4.02 -31.81
N THR A 464 65.39 5.23 -31.72
CA THR A 464 65.78 6.01 -32.91
C THR A 464 67.26 6.32 -32.93
N VAL A 465 67.90 6.09 -34.08
CA VAL A 465 69.33 6.35 -34.32
C VAL A 465 69.61 7.85 -34.53
N THR A 466 68.59 8.63 -34.89
CA THR A 466 68.74 10.04 -35.25
C THR A 466 67.80 10.93 -34.42
N LEU A 467 67.87 10.82 -33.09
CA LEU A 467 67.04 11.62 -32.20
C LEU A 467 67.44 13.11 -32.23
N SER A 468 68.74 13.39 -32.24
CA SER A 468 69.32 14.73 -32.34
C SER A 468 70.74 14.67 -32.93
N THR A 469 71.37 15.83 -33.10
CA THR A 469 72.81 15.94 -33.36
C THR A 469 73.52 16.51 -32.14
N ALA A 470 74.80 16.16 -31.98
CA ALA A 470 75.61 16.67 -30.87
C ALA A 470 75.71 18.20 -30.90
N GLU A 471 75.86 18.79 -32.08
CA GLU A 471 75.86 20.26 -32.26
C GLU A 471 74.55 20.88 -31.80
N LYS A 472 73.41 20.28 -32.14
CA LYS A 472 72.10 20.78 -31.74
C LYS A 472 71.91 20.73 -30.23
N LEU A 473 72.29 19.63 -29.58
CA LEU A 473 72.20 19.50 -28.12
C LEU A 473 73.02 20.58 -27.40
N GLU A 474 74.21 20.90 -27.90
CA GLU A 474 75.07 21.95 -27.36
C GLU A 474 74.49 23.35 -27.61
N LYS A 475 74.08 23.62 -28.85
CA LYS A 475 73.53 24.93 -29.25
C LYS A 475 72.22 25.26 -28.53
N ASP A 476 71.37 24.26 -28.30
CA ASP A 476 70.06 24.42 -27.69
C ASP A 476 70.12 24.33 -26.15
N GLY A 477 71.30 24.20 -25.54
CA GLY A 477 71.50 24.27 -24.09
C GLY A 477 71.23 22.99 -23.31
N PHE A 478 71.15 21.83 -23.97
CA PHE A 478 70.92 20.54 -23.29
C PHE A 478 72.15 20.00 -22.55
N ILE A 479 73.32 20.61 -22.75
CA ILE A 479 74.57 20.24 -22.07
C ILE A 479 74.88 21.29 -21.00
N GLU A 480 74.84 20.88 -19.73
CA GLU A 480 75.23 21.71 -18.58
C GLU A 480 76.39 21.03 -17.86
N SER A 481 77.46 21.78 -17.60
CA SER A 481 78.64 21.28 -16.86
C SER A 481 79.17 19.95 -17.42
N ASP A 482 79.32 19.85 -18.75
CA ASP A 482 79.79 18.67 -19.47
C ASP A 482 78.90 17.41 -19.27
N THR A 483 77.63 17.62 -18.91
CA THR A 483 76.67 16.57 -18.60
C THR A 483 75.41 16.70 -19.45
N LEU A 484 74.95 15.59 -20.02
CA LEU A 484 73.68 15.49 -20.73
C LEU A 484 72.63 14.76 -19.86
N HIS A 485 71.46 15.38 -19.68
CA HIS A 485 70.36 14.79 -18.90
C HIS A 485 69.43 13.97 -19.79
N ALA A 486 69.50 12.65 -19.64
CA ALA A 486 68.66 11.67 -20.33
C ALA A 486 67.54 11.14 -19.42
N PHE A 487 66.44 10.67 -20.02
CA PHE A 487 65.35 10.01 -19.31
C PHE A 487 64.74 8.85 -20.09
N LEU A 488 64.18 7.91 -19.32
CA LEU A 488 63.32 6.84 -19.80
C LEU A 488 62.02 6.87 -19.00
N GLU A 489 60.89 6.91 -19.70
CA GLU A 489 59.55 6.81 -19.13
C GLU A 489 58.82 5.62 -19.73
N ILE A 490 58.11 4.86 -18.89
CA ILE A 490 57.25 3.74 -19.33
C ILE A 490 55.85 3.98 -18.78
N GLU A 491 54.86 3.77 -19.65
CA GLU A 491 53.44 3.80 -19.32
C GLU A 491 52.97 2.38 -18.90
N PRO A 492 52.06 2.27 -17.92
CA PRO A 492 51.62 1.01 -17.34
C PRO A 492 50.81 0.13 -18.29
#